data_AF-A0A251X833-F1
#
_entry.id   AF-A0A251X833-F1
#
_cell.length_a   1.000
_cell.length_b   1.000
_cell.length_c   1.000
_cell.angle_alpha   90.00
_cell.angle_beta   90.00
_cell.angle_gamma   90.00
#
_symmetry.space_group_name_H-M   'P 1'
#
loop_
_entity.id
_entity.type
_entity.pdbx_description
1 polymer ?
#
loop_
_entity_poly.entity_id
_entity_poly.type
_entity_poly.pdbx_seq_one_letter_code
_entity_poly.pdbx_strand_id
1 'polypeptide(L)'
;MSNDICDFIQEKKNQSVKFDLEAAKKLVDRAEYLGKSMADNRVTTTQIRNVYGTMKKLEMLGWNNRTARELWLMKPRLAYAAKRQKNVEELKTTISEAIDCVNDAESFKRFCQFFEAIVAYHRAHGGS
;
A
#
# COMPACT_ATOMS: atom_id res chain seq x y z
N MET A 1 8.16 12.74 -5.44
CA MET A 1 6.91 12.09 -5.01
C MET A 1 6.86 10.62 -5.38
N SER A 2 6.99 10.22 -6.67
CA SER A 2 7.04 8.79 -7.04
C SER A 2 8.28 8.05 -6.52
N ASN A 3 9.43 8.73 -6.42
CA ASN A 3 10.68 8.12 -5.95
C ASN A 3 10.61 7.63 -4.49
N ASP A 4 9.93 8.35 -3.58
CA ASP A 4 9.97 8.04 -2.14
C ASP A 4 9.28 6.69 -1.79
N ILE A 5 8.23 6.31 -2.52
CA ILE A 5 7.51 5.04 -2.30
C ILE A 5 8.35 3.86 -2.81
N CYS A 6 8.94 3.98 -4.00
CA CYS A 6 9.79 2.93 -4.54
C CYS A 6 11.08 2.77 -3.76
N ASP A 7 11.70 3.87 -3.33
CA ASP A 7 12.92 3.83 -2.50
C ASP A 7 12.68 3.02 -1.21
N PHE A 8 11.50 3.16 -0.60
CA PHE A 8 11.11 2.37 0.55
C PHE A 8 10.80 0.90 0.19
N ILE A 9 9.95 0.66 -0.80
CA ILE A 9 9.50 -0.70 -1.14
C ILE A 9 10.69 -1.54 -1.62
N GLN A 10 11.63 -0.95 -2.34
CA GLN A 10 12.82 -1.61 -2.87
C GLN A 10 14.02 -1.51 -1.93
N GLU A 11 13.86 -0.95 -0.73
CA GLU A 11 14.95 -0.81 0.23
C GLU A 11 15.54 -2.20 0.53
N LYS A 12 16.76 -2.43 0.03
CA LYS A 12 17.52 -3.62 0.36
C LYS A 12 18.16 -3.39 1.72
N LYS A 13 18.15 -4.40 2.60
CA LYS A 13 18.92 -4.40 3.85
C LYS A 13 20.40 -4.15 3.55
N ASN A 14 20.80 -2.90 3.50
CA ASN A 14 22.21 -2.53 3.54
C ASN A 14 22.61 -2.52 5.01
N GLN A 15 23.79 -3.05 5.32
CA GLN A 15 24.25 -3.46 6.65
C GLN A 15 24.45 -2.31 7.67
N SER A 16 23.88 -1.13 7.43
CA SER A 16 23.88 0.04 8.31
C SER A 16 22.51 0.24 8.96
N VAL A 17 22.36 -0.23 10.20
CA VAL A 17 21.16 -0.16 11.06
C VAL A 17 20.50 1.23 11.13
N LYS A 18 21.26 2.31 10.85
CA LYS A 18 20.78 3.70 10.89
C LYS A 18 19.87 4.09 9.72
N PHE A 19 20.00 3.42 8.57
CA PHE A 19 19.22 3.74 7.36
C PHE A 19 17.79 3.19 7.43
N ASP A 20 17.65 2.00 8.03
CA ASP A 20 16.38 1.26 8.23
C ASP A 20 15.34 2.06 9.04
N LEU A 21 15.79 2.84 10.05
CA LEU A 21 14.89 3.63 10.90
C LEU A 21 14.31 4.86 10.18
N GLU A 22 15.11 5.55 9.36
CA GLU A 22 14.67 6.76 8.66
C GLU A 22 13.72 6.42 7.51
N ALA A 23 13.98 5.32 6.79
CA ALA A 23 13.05 4.80 5.79
C ALA A 23 11.71 4.37 6.42
N ALA A 24 11.75 3.69 7.58
CA ALA A 24 10.56 3.33 8.33
C ALA A 24 9.75 4.56 8.78
N LYS A 25 10.39 5.62 9.28
CA LYS A 25 9.69 6.88 9.65
C LYS A 25 9.02 7.53 8.45
N LYS A 26 9.73 7.67 7.33
CA LYS A 26 9.16 8.25 6.10
C LYS A 26 7.95 7.48 5.59
N LEU A 27 7.98 6.14 5.70
CA LEU A 27 6.81 5.33 5.40
C LEU A 27 5.65 5.68 6.31
N VAL A 28 5.88 5.73 7.62
CA VAL A 28 4.83 5.99 8.61
C VAL A 28 4.20 7.36 8.35
N ASP A 29 5.01 8.39 8.12
CA ASP A 29 4.54 9.74 7.78
C ASP A 29 3.71 9.74 6.49
N ARG A 30 4.16 9.00 5.47
CA ARG A 30 3.44 8.89 4.20
C ARG A 30 2.12 8.12 4.35
N ALA A 31 2.13 7.03 5.12
CA ALA A 31 0.95 6.24 5.41
C ALA A 31 -0.07 7.03 6.24
N GLU A 32 0.39 7.85 7.18
CA GLU A 32 -0.45 8.76 7.97
C GLU A 32 -1.13 9.79 7.08
N TYR A 33 -0.36 10.48 6.23
CA TYR A 33 -0.90 11.43 5.25
C TYR A 33 -2.00 10.79 4.40
N LEU A 34 -1.75 9.59 3.86
CA LEU A 34 -2.71 8.88 3.01
C LEU A 34 -3.93 8.42 3.79
N GLY A 35 -3.74 7.85 4.99
CA GLY A 35 -4.83 7.41 5.85
C GLY A 35 -5.76 8.56 6.21
N LYS A 36 -5.19 9.71 6.57
CA LYS A 36 -5.93 10.96 6.80
C LYS A 36 -6.67 11.43 5.55
N SER A 37 -5.99 11.55 4.42
CA SER A 37 -6.61 12.00 3.17
C SER A 37 -7.75 11.08 2.72
N MET A 38 -7.60 9.77 2.91
CA MET A 38 -8.68 8.80 2.64
C MET A 38 -9.88 8.98 3.58
N ALA A 39 -9.64 9.30 4.85
CA ALA A 39 -10.72 9.58 5.80
C ALA A 39 -11.45 10.89 5.42
N ASP A 40 -10.70 11.95 5.08
CA ASP A 40 -11.23 13.23 4.63
C ASP A 40 -12.07 13.09 3.34
N ASN A 41 -11.62 12.24 2.42
CA ASN A 41 -12.33 11.87 1.19
C ASN A 41 -13.48 10.87 1.41
N ARG A 42 -13.76 10.47 2.65
CA ARG A 42 -14.84 9.52 3.02
C ARG A 42 -14.72 8.18 2.30
N VAL A 43 -13.50 7.67 2.11
CA VAL A 43 -13.30 6.29 1.68
C VAL A 43 -13.84 5.37 2.78
N THR A 44 -14.75 4.47 2.42
CA THR A 44 -15.42 3.62 3.40
C THR A 44 -14.56 2.44 3.82
N THR A 45 -14.78 1.92 5.05
CA THR A 45 -14.11 0.70 5.52
C THR A 45 -14.38 -0.48 4.57
N THR A 46 -15.56 -0.56 3.96
CA THR A 46 -15.90 -1.62 3.00
C THR A 46 -15.02 -1.57 1.76
N GLN A 47 -14.78 -0.37 1.21
CA GLN A 47 -13.91 -0.21 0.04
C GLN A 47 -12.47 -0.62 0.36
N ILE A 48 -11.98 -0.21 1.52
CA ILE A 48 -10.63 -0.56 1.99
C ILE A 48 -10.52 -2.06 2.27
N ARG A 49 -11.49 -2.63 2.98
CA ARG A 49 -11.53 -4.06 3.34
C ARG A 49 -11.50 -4.96 2.12
N ASN A 50 -12.15 -4.59 1.02
CA ASN A 50 -12.13 -5.39 -0.20
C ASN A 50 -10.71 -5.51 -0.77
N VAL A 51 -9.98 -4.40 -0.83
CA VAL A 51 -8.59 -4.38 -1.32
C VAL A 51 -7.66 -5.08 -0.33
N TYR A 52 -7.79 -4.74 0.96
CA TYR A 52 -7.01 -5.30 2.05
C TYR A 52 -7.16 -6.82 2.14
N GLY A 53 -8.39 -7.33 2.00
CA GLY A 53 -8.67 -8.76 2.05
C GLY A 53 -8.01 -9.52 0.90
N THR A 54 -7.96 -8.96 -0.30
CA THR A 54 -7.18 -9.52 -1.41
C THR A 54 -5.69 -9.51 -1.08
N MET A 55 -5.16 -8.40 -0.58
CA MET A 55 -3.76 -8.27 -0.20
C MET A 55 -3.37 -9.31 0.87
N LYS A 56 -4.14 -9.48 1.95
CA LYS A 56 -3.87 -10.48 3.00
C LYS A 56 -3.91 -11.91 2.47
N LYS A 57 -4.81 -12.22 1.54
CA LYS A 57 -4.82 -13.53 0.88
C LYS A 57 -3.53 -13.77 0.10
N LEU A 58 -3.04 -12.77 -0.63
CA LEU A 58 -1.76 -12.86 -1.36
C LEU A 58 -0.58 -13.01 -0.40
N GLU A 59 -0.58 -12.27 0.71
CA GLU A 59 0.44 -12.37 1.75
C GLU A 59 0.48 -13.77 2.37
N MET A 60 -0.67 -14.35 2.72
CA MET A 60 -0.78 -15.71 3.26
C MET A 60 -0.27 -16.79 2.28
N LEU A 61 -0.43 -16.58 0.97
CA LEU A 61 0.08 -17.50 -0.06
C LEU A 61 1.60 -17.43 -0.23
N GLY A 62 2.25 -16.39 0.31
CA GLY A 62 3.67 -16.14 0.15
C GLY A 62 4.05 -15.67 -1.26
N TRP A 63 5.27 -15.17 -1.40
CA TRP A 63 5.77 -14.65 -2.67
C TRP A 63 6.15 -15.77 -3.64
N ASN A 64 5.52 -15.76 -4.82
CA ASN A 64 5.81 -16.64 -5.95
C ASN A 64 5.24 -16.02 -7.24
N ASN A 65 5.47 -16.65 -8.40
CA ASN A 65 5.02 -16.15 -9.71
C ASN A 65 3.50 -15.95 -9.81
N ARG A 66 2.70 -16.76 -9.11
CA ARG A 66 1.24 -16.63 -9.07
C ARG A 66 0.83 -15.43 -8.23
N THR A 67 1.42 -15.28 -7.04
CA THR A 67 1.18 -14.14 -6.15
C THR A 67 1.57 -12.83 -6.81
N ALA A 68 2.75 -12.78 -7.45
CA ALA A 68 3.20 -11.62 -8.22
C ALA A 68 2.19 -11.26 -9.31
N ARG A 69 1.75 -12.23 -10.12
CA ARG A 69 0.74 -12.00 -11.16
C ARG A 69 -0.58 -11.45 -10.59
N GLU A 70 -1.08 -12.04 -9.51
CA GLU A 70 -2.33 -11.57 -8.88
C GLU A 70 -2.20 -10.17 -8.26
N LEU A 71 -1.02 -9.84 -7.71
CA LEU A 71 -0.72 -8.49 -7.23
C LEU A 71 -0.82 -7.47 -8.37
N TRP A 72 -0.22 -7.77 -9.53
CA TRP A 72 -0.33 -6.93 -10.73
C TRP A 72 -1.80 -6.76 -11.19
N LEU A 73 -2.62 -7.81 -11.08
CA LEU A 73 -4.05 -7.76 -11.40
C LEU A 73 -4.87 -6.93 -10.40
N MET A 74 -4.31 -6.52 -9.26
CA MET A 74 -4.97 -5.54 -8.38
C MET A 74 -5.06 -4.16 -9.04
N LYS A 75 -4.09 -3.76 -9.88
CA LYS A 75 -4.11 -2.46 -10.58
C LYS A 75 -5.38 -2.22 -11.41
N PRO A 76 -5.79 -3.10 -12.35
CA PRO A 76 -7.03 -2.92 -13.09
C PRO A 76 -8.29 -3.01 -12.19
N ARG A 77 -8.27 -3.82 -11.13
CA ARG A 77 -9.39 -3.90 -10.15
C ARG A 77 -9.56 -2.57 -9.40
N LEU A 78 -8.46 -1.95 -8.98
CA LEU A 78 -8.44 -0.63 -8.35
C LEU A 78 -8.91 0.47 -9.31
N ALA A 79 -8.43 0.46 -10.56
CA ALA A 79 -8.86 1.41 -11.58
C ALA A 79 -10.38 1.36 -11.83
N TYR A 80 -10.95 0.16 -11.86
CA TYR A 80 -12.40 -0.01 -12.00
C TYR A 80 -13.16 0.53 -10.78
N ALA A 81 -12.67 0.26 -9.56
CA ALA A 81 -13.27 0.75 -8.33
C ALA A 81 -13.24 2.29 -8.26
N ALA A 82 -12.11 2.91 -8.61
CA ALA A 82 -11.93 4.36 -8.62
C ALA A 82 -12.81 5.06 -9.67
N LYS A 83 -13.01 4.45 -10.85
CA LYS A 83 -13.95 4.96 -11.86
C LYS A 83 -15.39 5.03 -11.34
N ARG A 84 -15.81 4.07 -10.51
CA ARG A 84 -17.14 4.07 -9.88
C ARG A 84 -17.24 5.04 -8.71
N GLN A 85 -16.15 5.27 -7.99
CA GLN A 85 -16.11 6.01 -6.75
C GLN A 85 -14.87 6.91 -6.72
N LYS A 86 -15.04 8.18 -7.12
CA LYS A 86 -13.94 9.14 -7.31
C LYS A 86 -13.11 9.38 -6.05
N ASN A 87 -13.70 9.20 -4.87
CA ASN A 87 -13.00 9.33 -3.59
C ASN A 87 -11.89 8.28 -3.38
N VAL A 88 -11.81 7.24 -4.22
CA VAL A 88 -10.78 6.20 -4.15
C VAL A 88 -9.61 6.46 -5.12
N GLU A 89 -9.62 7.55 -5.89
CA GLU A 89 -8.59 7.77 -6.92
C GLU A 89 -7.18 7.92 -6.32
N GLU A 90 -7.04 8.58 -5.17
CA GLU A 90 -5.74 8.73 -4.49
C GLU A 90 -5.23 7.38 -3.95
N LEU A 91 -6.11 6.57 -3.35
CA LEU A 91 -5.78 5.20 -2.94
C LEU A 91 -5.34 4.38 -4.16
N LYS A 92 -6.12 4.41 -5.24
CA LYS A 92 -5.79 3.66 -6.47
C LYS A 92 -4.44 4.09 -7.03
N THR A 93 -4.14 5.39 -7.05
CA THR A 93 -2.89 5.91 -7.62
C THR A 93 -1.71 5.46 -6.77
N THR A 94 -1.77 5.73 -5.47
CA THR A 94 -0.69 5.37 -4.54
C THR A 94 -0.44 3.87 -4.48
N ILE A 95 -1.49 3.05 -4.40
CA ILE A 95 -1.33 1.58 -4.34
C ILE A 95 -0.85 1.02 -5.68
N SER A 96 -1.28 1.61 -6.80
CA SER A 96 -0.77 1.19 -8.12
C SER A 96 0.72 1.47 -8.26
N GLU A 97 1.17 2.66 -7.84
CA GLU A 97 2.60 3.01 -7.80
C GLU A 97 3.37 2.09 -6.86
N ALA A 98 2.84 1.82 -5.67
CA ALA A 98 3.46 0.92 -4.71
C ALA A 98 3.61 -0.51 -5.27
N ILE A 99 2.62 -1.01 -6.01
CA ILE A 99 2.69 -2.32 -6.69
C ILE A 99 3.82 -2.33 -7.74
N ASP A 100 4.01 -1.24 -8.49
CA ASP A 100 5.08 -1.15 -9.50
C ASP A 100 6.48 -1.26 -8.90
N CYS A 101 6.63 -0.94 -7.62
CA CYS A 101 7.90 -1.04 -6.92
C CYS A 101 8.20 -2.46 -6.41
N VAL A 102 7.25 -3.40 -6.42
CA VAL A 102 7.43 -4.75 -5.85
C VAL A 102 8.12 -5.70 -6.85
N ASN A 103 9.30 -6.19 -6.47
CA ASN A 103 10.14 -7.05 -7.34
C ASN A 103 10.41 -8.45 -6.77
N ASP A 104 10.29 -8.60 -5.46
CA ASP A 104 10.69 -9.80 -4.73
C ASP A 104 9.88 -9.97 -3.43
N ALA A 105 10.18 -11.02 -2.66
CA ALA A 105 9.47 -11.34 -1.43
C ALA A 105 9.63 -10.25 -0.35
N GLU A 106 10.79 -9.60 -0.30
CA GLU A 106 11.08 -8.59 0.72
C GLU A 106 10.34 -7.28 0.41
N SER A 107 10.41 -6.82 -0.84
CA SER A 107 9.65 -5.67 -1.31
C SER A 107 8.13 -5.90 -1.24
N PHE A 108 7.67 -7.13 -1.47
CA PHE A 108 6.26 -7.47 -1.27
C PHE A 108 5.83 -7.36 0.20
N LYS A 109 6.66 -7.83 1.12
CA LYS A 109 6.40 -7.69 2.56
C LYS A 109 6.34 -6.21 2.96
N ARG A 110 7.27 -5.39 2.47
CA ARG A 110 7.29 -3.93 2.71
C ARG A 110 6.02 -3.26 2.17
N PHE A 111 5.57 -3.66 0.99
CA PHE A 111 4.29 -3.22 0.44
C PHE A 111 3.10 -3.57 1.34
N CYS A 112 3.03 -4.81 1.86
CA CYS A 112 1.96 -5.21 2.79
C CYS A 112 1.97 -4.35 4.07
N GLN A 113 3.14 -4.12 4.65
CA GLN A 113 3.29 -3.28 5.84
C GLN A 113 2.87 -1.82 5.58
N PHE A 114 3.24 -1.27 4.41
CA PHE A 114 2.80 0.06 4.00
C PHE A 114 1.28 0.15 3.89
N PHE A 115 0.66 -0.84 3.24
CA PHE A 115 -0.79 -0.89 3.09
C PHE A 115 -1.47 -0.98 4.46
N GLU A 116 -0.99 -1.84 5.36
CA GLU A 116 -1.49 -1.98 6.73
C GLU A 116 -1.43 -0.66 7.51
N ALA A 117 -0.32 0.08 7.38
CA ALA A 117 -0.17 1.38 8.02
C ALA A 117 -1.21 2.39 7.51
N ILE A 118 -1.45 2.46 6.19
CA ILE A 118 -2.50 3.32 5.61
C ILE A 118 -3.88 3.00 6.21
N VAL A 119 -4.22 1.71 6.32
CA VAL A 119 -5.50 1.27 6.89
C VAL A 119 -5.60 1.65 8.37
N ALA A 120 -4.53 1.47 9.13
CA ALA A 120 -4.50 1.84 10.54
C ALA A 120 -4.73 3.35 10.74
N TYR A 121 -4.06 4.19 9.95
CA TYR A 121 -4.22 5.64 10.02
C TYR A 121 -5.58 6.13 9.51
N HIS A 122 -6.13 5.52 8.45
CA HIS A 122 -7.51 5.79 8.03
C HIS A 122 -8.49 5.58 9.18
N ARG A 123 -8.34 4.48 9.92
CA ARG A 123 -9.19 4.21 11.07
C ARG A 123 -8.93 5.19 12.22
N ALA A 124 -7.68 5.53 12.49
CA ALA A 124 -7.30 6.49 13.52
C ALA A 124 -7.89 7.89 13.27
N HIS A 125 -8.01 8.30 12.00
CA HIS A 125 -8.62 9.56 11.59
C HIS A 125 -10.16 9.49 11.45
N GLY A 126 -10.82 8.46 11.97
CA GLY A 126 -12.29 8.37 12.01
C GLY A 126 -12.95 7.80 10.75
N GLY A 127 -12.16 7.19 9.87
CA GLY A 127 -12.68 6.47 8.71
C GLY A 127 -13.71 5.40 9.09
N SER A 128 -14.84 5.37 8.37
CA SER A 128 -16.02 4.52 8.65
C SER A 128 -16.35 3.58 7.52
#